data_AF-A0A954NUL5-F1
#
_entry.id   AF-A0A954NUL5-F1
#
_cell.length_a   1.000
_cell.length_b   1.000
_cell.length_c   1.000
_cell.angle_alpha   90.00
_cell.angle_beta   90.00
_cell.angle_gamma   90.00
#
_symmetry.space_group_name_H-M   'P 1'
#
loop_
_entity.id
_entity.type
_entity.pdbx_description
1 polymer ?
#
loop_
_entity_poly.entity_id
_entity_poly.type
_entity_poly.pdbx_seq_one_letter_code
_entity_poly.pdbx_strand_id
1 'polypeptide(L)'
;EAIWSNLGLTYLAHTHVPTVWTKQGITLEPIEWQDIGGGCLKMQRRLPNGIEFETLVTPETDHVRMRMSLTNGTDELLSDLRVQNCVMLKGAHGFTDQTNDNNLERAPYAARHDGSGSRWIITAWVPNHRTWANARCPCLHSDPQFEDCPPGETKLIEGWLSFYEGTDVDAEFDRIAASEWWKSE
;
A
#
# COMPACT_ATOMS: atom_id res chain seq x y z
N GLU A 1 -4.54 -3.32 -1.75
CA GLU A 1 -5.98 -3.39 -2.06
C GLU A 1 -6.23 -3.84 -3.50
N ALA A 2 -5.62 -3.18 -4.48
CA ALA A 2 -5.74 -3.52 -5.89
C ALA A 2 -4.36 -3.50 -6.59
N ILE A 3 -4.21 -4.30 -7.64
CA ILE A 3 -3.03 -4.31 -8.52
C ILE A 3 -3.53 -4.24 -9.96
N TRP A 4 -2.92 -3.35 -10.75
CA TRP A 4 -3.11 -3.25 -12.20
C TRP A 4 -1.83 -3.62 -12.94
N SER A 5 -1.98 -3.98 -14.20
CA SER A 5 -0.92 -3.99 -15.21
C SER A 5 -1.49 -3.54 -16.56
N ASN A 6 -0.67 -3.62 -17.61
CA ASN A 6 -1.08 -3.54 -19.01
C ASN A 6 -2.20 -4.53 -19.40
N LEU A 7 -2.44 -5.58 -18.59
CA LEU A 7 -3.54 -6.53 -18.78
C LEU A 7 -4.88 -6.00 -18.22
N GLY A 8 -4.85 -4.95 -17.40
CA GLY A 8 -5.99 -4.40 -16.66
C GLY A 8 -5.89 -4.64 -15.15
N LEU A 9 -7.04 -4.68 -14.46
CA LEU A 9 -7.11 -4.96 -13.02
C LEU A 9 -6.83 -6.45 -12.76
N THR A 10 -5.59 -6.77 -12.35
CA THR A 10 -5.10 -8.14 -12.16
C THR A 10 -5.40 -8.68 -10.76
N TYR A 11 -5.59 -7.83 -9.76
CA TYR A 11 -6.01 -8.24 -8.43
C TYR A 11 -6.86 -7.18 -7.76
N LEU A 12 -7.89 -7.60 -7.03
CA LEU A 12 -8.70 -6.76 -6.15
C LEU A 12 -9.09 -7.58 -4.92
N ALA A 13 -8.85 -7.03 -3.73
CA ALA A 13 -9.15 -7.69 -2.46
C ALA A 13 -10.65 -7.68 -2.09
N HIS A 14 -11.50 -7.01 -2.87
CA HIS A 14 -12.95 -6.95 -2.70
C HIS A 14 -13.68 -7.09 -4.06
N THR A 15 -15.01 -7.16 -4.05
CA THR A 15 -15.79 -7.70 -5.17
C THR A 15 -16.46 -6.65 -6.07
N HIS A 16 -16.16 -5.37 -5.88
CA HIS A 16 -16.98 -4.30 -6.49
C HIS A 16 -16.62 -3.98 -7.95
N VAL A 17 -15.49 -4.47 -8.46
CA VAL A 17 -15.04 -4.27 -9.85
C VAL A 17 -14.53 -5.59 -10.45
N PRO A 18 -14.98 -5.99 -11.66
CA PRO A 18 -14.48 -7.21 -12.30
C PRO A 18 -12.99 -7.14 -12.63
N THR A 19 -12.22 -8.08 -12.08
CA THR A 19 -10.81 -8.31 -12.47
C THR A 19 -10.72 -9.00 -13.83
N VAL A 20 -9.52 -9.09 -14.40
CA VAL A 20 -9.27 -9.90 -15.61
C VAL A 20 -9.67 -11.37 -15.42
N TRP A 21 -9.62 -11.89 -14.20
CA TRP A 21 -9.99 -13.26 -13.85
C TRP A 21 -11.50 -13.45 -13.79
N THR A 22 -12.19 -12.53 -13.13
CA THR A 22 -13.66 -12.55 -13.05
C THR A 22 -14.30 -12.50 -14.43
N LYS A 23 -13.73 -11.70 -15.34
CA LYS A 23 -14.18 -11.64 -16.75
C LYS A 23 -14.00 -12.96 -17.51
N GLN A 24 -13.08 -13.82 -17.06
CA GLN A 24 -12.85 -15.16 -17.60
C GLN A 24 -13.62 -16.25 -16.86
N GLY A 25 -14.45 -15.89 -15.87
CA GLY A 25 -15.18 -16.85 -15.03
C GLY A 25 -14.28 -17.56 -14.00
N ILE A 26 -13.06 -17.06 -13.74
CA ILE A 26 -12.15 -17.62 -12.76
C ILE A 26 -12.40 -16.94 -11.41
N THR A 27 -12.73 -17.75 -10.40
CA THR A 27 -12.86 -17.29 -9.01
C THR A 27 -11.51 -17.39 -8.32
N LEU A 28 -11.12 -16.28 -7.69
CA LEU A 28 -9.92 -16.19 -6.86
C LEU A 28 -10.30 -16.47 -5.41
N GLU A 29 -9.78 -17.56 -4.83
CA GLU A 29 -10.04 -17.88 -3.42
C GLU A 29 -9.56 -16.75 -2.48
N PRO A 30 -10.24 -16.52 -1.34
CA PRO A 30 -9.78 -15.60 -0.32
C PRO A 30 -8.38 -15.99 0.19
N ILE A 31 -7.61 -14.98 0.58
CA ILE A 31 -6.32 -15.15 1.23
C ILE A 31 -6.32 -14.34 2.52
N GLU A 32 -5.61 -14.82 3.52
CA GLU A 32 -5.48 -14.15 4.81
C GLU A 32 -4.01 -13.83 5.08
N TRP A 33 -3.80 -12.83 5.94
CA TRP A 33 -2.47 -12.54 6.46
C TRP A 33 -1.98 -13.69 7.35
N GLN A 34 -0.70 -14.01 7.22
CA GLN A 34 0.00 -14.98 8.04
C GLN A 34 0.83 -14.24 9.08
N ASP A 35 0.63 -14.55 10.35
CA ASP A 35 1.56 -14.16 11.42
C ASP A 35 2.80 -15.06 11.32
N ILE A 36 3.95 -14.44 11.08
CA ILE A 36 5.24 -15.13 10.94
C ILE A 36 6.15 -14.93 12.17
N GLY A 37 5.60 -14.43 13.28
CA GLY A 37 6.29 -14.20 14.54
C GLY A 37 6.84 -12.78 14.69
N GLY A 38 7.04 -12.34 15.93
CA GLY A 38 7.59 -11.01 16.25
C GLY A 38 6.68 -9.83 15.88
N GLY A 39 5.39 -10.08 15.62
CA GLY A 39 4.46 -9.08 15.11
C GLY A 39 4.56 -8.85 13.61
N CYS A 40 5.39 -9.63 12.90
CA CYS A 40 5.51 -9.56 11.45
C CYS A 40 4.33 -10.27 10.77
N LEU A 41 3.81 -9.65 9.71
CA LEU A 41 2.72 -10.20 8.90
C LEU A 41 3.16 -10.39 7.46
N LYS A 42 2.76 -11.51 6.87
CA LYS A 42 3.02 -11.83 5.46
C LYS A 42 1.73 -12.16 4.72
N MET A 43 1.61 -11.67 3.50
CA MET A 43 0.58 -12.10 2.56
C MET A 43 1.25 -12.42 1.22
N GLN A 44 0.86 -13.51 0.57
CA GLN A 44 1.41 -13.94 -0.70
C GLN A 44 0.31 -14.51 -1.59
N ARG A 45 0.37 -14.22 -2.88
CA ARG A 45 -0.57 -14.77 -3.87
C ARG A 45 0.09 -14.98 -5.21
N ARG A 46 -0.12 -16.17 -5.78
CA ARG A 46 0.11 -16.45 -7.20
C ARG A 46 -1.20 -16.42 -7.97
N LEU A 47 -1.24 -15.64 -9.05
CA LEU A 47 -2.37 -15.49 -9.95
C LEU A 47 -2.37 -16.59 -11.03
N PRO A 48 -3.50 -16.85 -11.71
CA PRO A 48 -3.63 -17.93 -12.69
C PRO A 48 -2.61 -17.90 -13.84
N ASN A 49 -2.16 -16.72 -14.27
CA ASN A 49 -1.15 -16.57 -15.32
C ASN A 49 0.31 -16.63 -14.80
N GLY A 50 0.52 -16.93 -13.52
CA GLY A 50 1.85 -17.03 -12.94
C GLY A 50 2.39 -15.75 -12.31
N ILE A 51 1.75 -14.59 -12.47
CA ILE A 51 2.12 -13.38 -11.70
C ILE A 51 2.01 -13.70 -10.22
N GLU A 52 3.06 -13.37 -9.46
CA GLU A 52 3.09 -13.58 -8.03
C GLU A 52 3.40 -12.27 -7.31
N PHE A 53 2.75 -12.02 -6.19
CA PHE A 53 3.08 -10.89 -5.35
C PHE A 53 3.09 -11.28 -3.88
N GLU A 54 3.94 -10.60 -3.12
CA GLU A 54 4.07 -10.75 -1.69
C GLU A 54 4.03 -9.38 -1.03
N THR A 55 3.45 -9.30 0.17
CA THR A 55 3.56 -8.16 1.05
C THR A 55 4.05 -8.62 2.41
N LEU A 56 5.10 -7.97 2.90
CA LEU A 56 5.67 -8.17 4.22
C LEU A 56 5.48 -6.90 5.04
N VAL A 57 5.07 -7.05 6.29
CA VAL A 57 4.89 -5.98 7.26
C VAL A 57 5.71 -6.33 8.49
N THR A 58 6.62 -5.46 8.88
CA THR A 58 7.57 -5.67 9.98
C THR A 58 7.47 -4.50 10.96
N PRO A 59 7.18 -4.74 12.24
CA PRO A 59 7.24 -3.69 13.25
C PRO A 59 8.69 -3.32 13.52
N GLU A 60 8.96 -2.02 13.54
CA GLU A 60 10.23 -1.43 13.95
C GLU A 60 10.01 -0.62 15.24
N THR A 61 11.07 0.01 15.77
CA THR A 61 10.98 0.75 17.03
C THR A 61 10.08 1.98 16.93
N ASP A 62 10.15 2.71 15.81
CA ASP A 62 9.44 3.99 15.61
C ASP A 62 8.47 3.98 14.42
N HIS A 63 8.37 2.85 13.69
CA HIS A 63 7.52 2.71 12.53
C HIS A 63 7.16 1.25 12.25
N VAL A 64 6.33 1.05 11.24
CA VAL A 64 6.08 -0.24 10.61
C VAL A 64 6.65 -0.15 9.21
N ARG A 65 7.64 -1.00 8.93
CA ARG A 65 8.19 -1.18 7.60
C ARG A 65 7.28 -2.10 6.81
N MET A 66 6.97 -1.71 5.58
CA MET A 66 6.20 -2.53 4.66
C MET A 66 7.03 -2.74 3.39
N ARG A 67 6.95 -3.93 2.80
CA ARG A 67 7.56 -4.22 1.51
C ARG A 67 6.57 -4.97 0.67
N MET A 68 6.55 -4.68 -0.63
CA MET A 68 5.82 -5.50 -1.58
C MET A 68 6.74 -5.91 -2.72
N SER A 69 6.65 -7.18 -3.12
CA SER A 69 7.33 -7.72 -4.29
C SER A 69 6.31 -8.16 -5.32
N LEU A 70 6.69 -8.08 -6.59
CA LEU A 70 5.92 -8.62 -7.71
C LEU A 70 6.85 -9.34 -8.67
N THR A 71 6.58 -10.61 -8.91
CA THR A 71 7.29 -11.48 -9.85
C THR A 71 6.44 -11.69 -11.09
N ASN A 72 7.02 -11.41 -12.26
CA ASN A 72 6.37 -11.68 -13.53
C ASN A 72 6.57 -13.15 -13.93
N GLY A 73 5.58 -14.00 -13.65
CA GLY A 73 5.58 -15.40 -14.12
C GLY A 73 4.96 -15.61 -15.50
N THR A 74 4.75 -14.55 -16.28
CA THR A 74 4.27 -14.63 -17.67
C THR A 74 5.44 -14.61 -18.66
N ASP A 75 5.16 -14.85 -19.94
CA ASP A 75 6.17 -14.83 -21.02
C ASP A 75 6.34 -13.46 -21.68
N GLU A 76 5.57 -12.44 -21.25
CA GLU A 76 5.56 -11.10 -21.84
C GLU A 76 5.94 -10.02 -20.82
N LEU A 77 6.37 -8.86 -21.29
CA LEU A 77 6.64 -7.71 -20.43
C LEU A 77 5.35 -7.27 -19.71
N LEU A 78 5.43 -7.14 -18.38
CA LEU A 78 4.42 -6.45 -17.60
C LEU A 78 4.80 -4.98 -17.46
N SER A 79 3.89 -4.10 -17.84
CA SER A 79 4.03 -2.66 -17.67
C SER A 79 2.79 -2.10 -16.98
N ASP A 80 2.81 -0.80 -16.68
CA ASP A 80 1.68 -0.10 -16.04
C ASP A 80 1.27 -0.71 -14.68
N LEU A 81 2.28 -1.18 -13.92
CA LEU A 81 2.14 -1.94 -12.69
C LEU A 81 1.77 -1.08 -11.48
N ARG A 82 0.59 -0.48 -11.50
CA ARG A 82 0.08 0.36 -10.40
C ARG A 82 -0.49 -0.50 -9.27
N VAL A 83 -0.30 -0.04 -8.04
CA VAL A 83 -0.89 -0.64 -6.84
C VAL A 83 -1.73 0.40 -6.12
N GLN A 84 -2.92 0.01 -5.67
CA GLN A 84 -3.68 0.80 -4.71
C GLN A 84 -3.52 0.19 -3.33
N ASN A 85 -2.96 0.97 -2.40
CA ASN A 85 -2.75 0.57 -1.01
C ASN A 85 -3.57 1.49 -0.10
N CYS A 86 -4.80 1.07 0.21
CA CYS A 86 -5.65 1.72 1.20
C CYS A 86 -5.23 1.33 2.62
N VAL A 87 -4.89 2.32 3.44
CA VAL A 87 -4.90 2.19 4.90
C VAL A 87 -6.29 2.57 5.39
N MET A 88 -7.12 1.57 5.70
CA MET A 88 -8.50 1.75 6.16
C MET A 88 -8.56 2.03 7.67
N LEU A 89 -9.01 3.21 8.05
CA LEU A 89 -9.00 3.72 9.43
C LEU A 89 -10.31 3.47 10.18
N LYS A 90 -11.22 2.64 9.65
CA LYS A 90 -12.52 2.34 10.29
C LYS A 90 -12.42 1.77 11.71
N GLY A 91 -11.27 1.20 12.08
CA GLY A 91 -11.00 0.67 13.42
C GLY A 91 -10.13 1.60 14.30
N ALA A 92 -9.65 2.73 13.76
CA ALA A 92 -8.79 3.67 14.48
C ALA A 92 -9.64 4.76 15.13
N HIS A 93 -9.93 4.59 16.43
CA HIS A 93 -10.71 5.57 17.19
C HIS A 93 -10.13 6.99 17.07
N GLY A 94 -10.98 7.96 16.73
CA GLY A 94 -10.58 9.36 16.52
C GLY A 94 -10.18 9.69 15.08
N PHE A 95 -10.11 8.70 14.19
CA PHE A 95 -9.75 8.89 12.77
C PHE A 95 -10.86 8.45 11.80
N THR A 96 -12.05 8.12 12.31
CA THR A 96 -13.10 7.41 11.54
C THR A 96 -14.02 8.31 10.72
N ASP A 97 -13.86 9.63 10.78
CA ASP A 97 -14.77 10.57 10.10
C ASP A 97 -14.76 10.42 8.58
N GLN A 98 -15.91 10.57 7.94
CA GLN A 98 -16.01 10.54 6.47
C GLN A 98 -15.90 11.97 5.92
N THR A 99 -14.66 12.47 5.93
CA THR A 99 -14.23 13.73 5.34
C THR A 99 -12.76 13.61 4.91
N ASN A 100 -12.33 14.51 4.02
CA ASN A 100 -10.93 14.72 3.68
C ASN A 100 -10.32 15.95 4.40
N ASP A 101 -11.10 16.69 5.20
CA ASP A 101 -10.63 17.94 5.83
C ASP A 101 -9.42 17.74 6.77
N ASN A 102 -9.27 16.53 7.30
CA ASN A 102 -8.17 16.13 8.17
C ASN A 102 -7.10 15.27 7.48
N ASN A 103 -7.15 15.17 6.15
CA ASN A 103 -6.13 14.50 5.35
C ASN A 103 -5.09 15.51 4.85
N LEU A 104 -3.84 15.08 4.81
CA LEU A 104 -2.73 15.80 4.20
C LEU A 104 -2.05 14.91 3.17
N GLU A 105 -1.97 15.41 1.94
CA GLU A 105 -1.41 14.71 0.79
C GLU A 105 -0.13 15.47 0.35
N ARG A 106 1.04 14.86 0.63
CA ARG A 106 2.38 15.39 0.35
C ARG A 106 3.27 14.26 -0.12
N ALA A 107 3.21 13.95 -1.41
CA ALA A 107 3.92 12.79 -1.98
C ALA A 107 5.39 12.69 -1.51
N PRO A 108 5.84 11.51 -1.03
CA PRO A 108 5.13 10.24 -1.02
C PRO A 108 4.20 10.02 0.19
N TYR A 109 4.10 10.97 1.11
CA TYR A 109 3.37 10.87 2.36
C TYR A 109 1.88 11.20 2.21
N ALA A 110 1.04 10.31 2.71
CA ALA A 110 -0.36 10.56 3.01
C ALA A 110 -0.54 10.47 4.52
N ALA A 111 -1.06 11.53 5.14
CA ALA A 111 -1.29 11.57 6.57
C ALA A 111 -2.73 11.98 6.90
N ARG A 112 -3.19 11.56 8.07
CA ARG A 112 -4.46 11.99 8.64
C ARG A 112 -4.28 12.34 10.10
N HIS A 113 -4.87 13.45 10.54
CA HIS A 113 -4.93 13.80 11.95
C HIS A 113 -6.28 13.48 12.59
N ASP A 114 -6.27 13.33 13.91
CA ASP A 114 -7.47 13.24 14.72
C ASP A 114 -8.13 14.61 14.92
N GLY A 115 -9.26 14.66 15.64
CA GLY A 115 -10.02 15.91 15.84
C GLY A 115 -9.25 17.05 16.53
N SER A 116 -8.14 16.78 17.22
CA SER A 116 -7.30 17.85 17.82
C SER A 116 -6.24 18.39 16.88
N GLY A 117 -5.92 17.70 15.78
CA GLY A 117 -4.82 18.09 14.90
C GLY A 117 -3.43 17.81 15.49
N SER A 118 -3.35 16.97 16.52
CA SER A 118 -2.11 16.71 17.24
C SER A 118 -1.69 15.25 17.26
N ARG A 119 -2.53 14.33 16.76
CA ARG A 119 -2.16 12.92 16.57
C ARG A 119 -2.37 12.54 15.13
N TRP A 120 -1.37 11.92 14.53
CA TRP A 120 -1.31 11.66 13.10
C TRP A 120 -1.06 10.18 12.83
N ILE A 121 -1.69 9.67 11.78
CA ILE A 121 -1.31 8.41 11.13
C ILE A 121 -0.70 8.79 9.79
N ILE A 122 0.51 8.33 9.53
CA ILE A 122 1.28 8.66 8.33
C ILE A 122 1.58 7.37 7.58
N THR A 123 1.35 7.34 6.26
CA THR A 123 1.79 6.25 5.40
C THR A 123 2.47 6.78 4.14
N ALA A 124 3.46 6.04 3.64
CA ALA A 124 4.12 6.32 2.39
C ALA A 124 4.50 5.03 1.68
N TRP A 125 4.57 5.08 0.36
CA TRP A 125 5.16 4.06 -0.49
C TRP A 125 6.05 4.71 -1.54
N VAL A 126 7.16 4.07 -1.87
CA VAL A 126 8.02 4.50 -2.98
C VAL A 126 8.38 3.34 -3.93
N PRO A 127 8.51 3.63 -5.24
CA PRO A 127 8.17 4.89 -5.91
C PRO A 127 6.67 5.21 -5.81
N ASN A 128 6.35 6.49 -5.58
CA ASN A 128 4.97 6.95 -5.41
C ASN A 128 4.37 7.32 -6.76
N HIS A 129 3.19 6.77 -7.06
CA HIS A 129 2.39 7.16 -8.22
C HIS A 129 1.46 8.33 -7.87
N ARG A 130 0.79 8.25 -6.71
CA ARG A 130 -0.07 9.31 -6.19
C ARG A 130 -0.32 9.18 -4.70
N THR A 131 -0.73 10.28 -4.09
CA THR A 131 -1.36 10.30 -2.76
C THR A 131 -2.79 10.83 -2.91
N TRP A 132 -3.74 10.26 -2.17
CA TRP A 132 -5.13 10.70 -2.19
C TRP A 132 -5.94 10.14 -1.00
N ALA A 133 -7.16 10.66 -0.82
CA ALA A 133 -8.14 10.14 0.12
C ALA A 133 -9.56 10.19 -0.45
N ASN A 134 -10.45 9.35 0.08
CA ASN A 134 -11.86 9.31 -0.31
C ASN A 134 -12.73 9.91 0.80
N ALA A 135 -13.41 11.02 0.55
CA ALA A 135 -14.23 11.67 1.57
C ALA A 135 -15.35 10.77 2.14
N ARG A 136 -15.73 9.69 1.45
CA ARG A 136 -16.75 8.73 1.93
C ARG A 136 -16.16 7.53 2.67
N CYS A 137 -14.85 7.47 2.83
CA CYS A 137 -14.15 6.34 3.41
C CYS A 137 -12.97 6.85 4.24
N PRO A 138 -12.91 6.59 5.56
CA PRO A 138 -11.80 7.05 6.38
C PRO A 138 -10.54 6.25 6.01
N CYS A 139 -9.80 6.71 5.00
CA CYS A 139 -8.62 6.04 4.49
C CYS A 139 -7.50 7.00 4.09
N LEU A 140 -6.32 6.42 3.96
CA LEU A 140 -5.13 7.06 3.39
C LEU A 140 -4.64 6.22 2.22
N HIS A 141 -4.25 6.89 1.14
CA HIS A 141 -3.57 6.26 0.02
C HIS A 141 -2.24 6.96 -0.25
N SER A 142 -1.18 6.16 -0.21
CA SER A 142 0.07 6.41 -0.92
C SER A 142 0.24 5.24 -1.89
N ASP A 143 -0.27 5.43 -3.10
CA ASP A 143 -0.36 4.38 -4.11
C ASP A 143 0.98 4.32 -4.86
N PRO A 144 1.71 3.19 -4.84
CA PRO A 144 2.94 3.03 -5.60
C PRO A 144 2.71 2.50 -7.01
N GLN A 145 3.76 2.53 -7.82
CA GLN A 145 3.81 1.87 -9.12
C GLN A 145 5.14 1.14 -9.28
N PHE A 146 5.11 -0.16 -9.48
CA PHE A 146 6.34 -0.89 -9.82
C PHE A 146 6.87 -0.40 -11.18
N GLU A 147 8.20 -0.50 -11.34
CA GLU A 147 8.81 -0.45 -12.66
C GLU A 147 8.28 -1.59 -13.55
N ASP A 148 8.39 -1.41 -14.86
CA ASP A 148 8.10 -2.47 -15.82
C ASP A 148 8.91 -3.74 -15.47
N CYS A 149 8.26 -4.90 -15.54
CA CYS A 149 8.76 -6.17 -15.04
C CYS A 149 8.87 -7.18 -16.19
N PRO A 150 10.09 -7.44 -16.73
CA PRO A 150 10.32 -8.48 -17.72
C PRO A 150 9.95 -9.90 -17.24
N PRO A 151 9.73 -10.85 -18.14
CA PRO A 151 9.49 -12.25 -17.81
C PRO A 151 10.54 -12.82 -16.85
N GLY A 152 10.09 -13.47 -15.78
CA GLY A 152 10.93 -14.09 -14.76
C GLY A 152 11.58 -13.13 -13.75
N GLU A 153 11.44 -11.81 -13.92
CA GLU A 153 11.99 -10.83 -12.98
C GLU A 153 11.07 -10.59 -11.78
N THR A 154 11.65 -10.02 -10.72
CA THR A 154 10.95 -9.53 -9.53
C THR A 154 11.25 -8.05 -9.34
N LYS A 155 10.21 -7.24 -9.11
CA LYS A 155 10.35 -5.83 -8.70
C LYS A 155 9.92 -5.65 -7.25
N LEU A 156 10.46 -4.63 -6.60
CA LEU A 156 10.23 -4.33 -5.19
C LEU A 156 9.78 -2.88 -5.05
N ILE A 157 8.92 -2.66 -4.05
CA ILE A 157 8.55 -1.34 -3.55
C ILE A 157 8.58 -1.37 -2.03
N GLU A 158 8.96 -0.24 -1.45
CA GLU A 158 9.10 -0.08 -0.01
C GLU A 158 7.99 0.84 0.50
N GLY A 159 7.52 0.56 1.72
CA GLY A 159 6.45 1.28 2.38
C GLY A 159 6.75 1.57 3.84
N TRP A 160 6.07 2.59 4.33
CA TRP A 160 6.20 3.13 5.68
C TRP A 160 4.81 3.37 6.26
N LEU A 161 4.66 3.07 7.55
CA LEU A 161 3.52 3.48 8.36
C LEU A 161 4.03 3.89 9.75
N SER A 162 3.64 5.06 10.24
CA SER A 162 3.98 5.49 11.60
C SER A 162 2.86 6.32 12.21
N PHE A 163 3.01 6.56 13.51
CA PHE A 163 2.17 7.46 14.29
C PHE A 163 3.02 8.65 14.74
N TYR A 164 2.45 9.84 14.75
CA TYR A 164 3.14 11.04 15.20
C TYR A 164 2.24 11.85 16.14
N GLU A 165 2.82 12.33 17.24
CA GLU A 165 2.16 13.26 18.15
C GLU A 165 2.86 14.62 18.10
N GLY A 166 2.12 15.65 17.68
CA GLY A 166 2.61 17.00 17.50
C GLY A 166 1.80 17.77 16.45
N THR A 167 2.07 19.06 16.32
CA THR A 167 1.36 19.97 15.42
C THR A 167 2.13 20.31 14.15
N ASP A 168 3.38 19.86 14.04
CA ASP A 168 4.28 20.15 12.91
C ASP A 168 4.56 18.86 12.12
N VAL A 169 3.55 18.44 11.36
CA VAL A 169 3.62 17.21 10.55
C VAL A 169 4.60 17.32 9.38
N ASP A 170 4.84 18.54 8.87
CA ASP A 170 5.81 18.75 7.80
C ASP A 170 7.24 18.50 8.30
N ALA A 171 7.59 18.95 9.51
CA ALA A 171 8.87 18.61 10.13
C ALA A 171 9.02 17.10 10.41
N GLU A 172 7.92 16.40 10.70
CA GLU A 172 7.93 14.94 10.83
C GLU A 172 8.17 14.24 9.48
N PHE A 173 7.60 14.74 8.38
CA PHE A 173 7.91 14.23 7.04
C PHE A 173 9.39 14.42 6.69
N ASP A 174 9.98 15.56 7.05
CA ASP A 174 11.42 15.80 6.85
C ASP A 174 12.27 14.83 7.68
N ARG A 175 11.90 14.57 8.95
CA ARG A 175 12.58 13.58 9.80
C ARG A 175 12.50 12.18 9.19
N ILE A 176 11.31 11.76 8.76
CA ILE A 176 11.12 10.45 8.14
C ILE A 176 11.94 10.38 6.84
N ALA A 177 11.92 11.41 6.00
CA ALA A 177 12.70 11.44 4.77
C ALA A 177 14.21 11.34 5.02
N ALA A 178 14.71 12.01 6.06
CA ALA A 178 16.13 11.96 6.44
C ALA A 178 16.60 10.58 6.90
N SER A 179 15.69 9.67 7.28
CA SER A 179 16.04 8.27 7.58
C SER A 179 16.36 7.44 6.33
N GLU A 180 16.01 7.93 5.14
CA GLU A 180 16.17 7.23 3.86
C GLU A 180 15.56 5.81 3.88
N TRP A 181 14.44 5.65 4.60
CA TRP A 181 13.78 4.36 4.89
C TRP A 181 13.53 3.45 3.68
N TRP A 182 13.46 4.04 2.48
CA TRP A 182 13.26 3.34 1.21
C TRP A 182 14.51 2.66 0.65
N LYS A 183 15.70 2.92 1.19
CA LYS A 183 16.88 2.16 0.82
C LYS A 183 16.79 0.82 1.52
N SER A 184 16.65 -0.25 0.74
CA SER A 184 16.76 -1.61 1.26
C SER A 184 18.16 -1.82 1.84
N GLU A 185 18.24 -2.27 3.10
CA GLU A 185 19.50 -2.76 3.70
C GLU A 185 20.06 -3.97 2.94
#